data_AF-A0A1V4QH73-F1
#
_entry.id   AF-A0A1V4QH73-F1
#
_cell.length_a   1.000
_cell.length_b   1.000
_cell.length_c   1.000
_cell.angle_alpha   90.00
_cell.angle_beta   90.00
_cell.angle_gamma   90.00
#
_symmetry.space_group_name_H-M   'P 1'
#
loop_
_entity.id
_entity.type
_entity.pdbx_description
1 polymer ?
#
loop_
_entity_poly.entity_id
_entity_poly.type
_entity_poly.pdbx_seq_one_letter_code
_entity_poly.pdbx_strand_id
1 'polypeptide(L)' 'MNRFYDPQSGAITVDGIDIRRLTMKSLADNIALVDQETFLFHDTIKNNIRYGRPQATDEEVV' A
#
# COMPACT_ATOMS: atom_id res chain seq x y z
N MET A 1 3.05 0.77 -3.27
CA MET A 1 3.14 2.00 -2.47
C MET A 1 4.51 2.63 -2.72
N ASN A 2 4.57 3.87 -3.18
CA ASN A 2 5.84 4.58 -3.30
C ASN A 2 5.77 5.83 -2.44
N ARG A 3 6.89 6.20 -1.82
CA ARG A 3 7.06 7.55 -1.26
C ARG A 3 7.18 8.51 -2.44
N PHE A 4 6.05 9.03 -2.92
CA PHE A 4 5.99 9.87 -4.12
C PHE A 4 6.77 11.18 -3.95
N TYR A 5 6.84 11.70 -2.73
CA TYR A 5 7.54 12.93 -2.39
C TYR A 5 8.22 12.83 -1.03
N ASP A 6 9.34 13.54 -0.89
CA ASP A 6 9.99 13.78 0.40
C ASP A 6 9.61 15.17 0.93
N PRO A 7 9.48 15.34 2.27
CA PRO A 7 9.20 16.64 2.86
C PRO A 7 10.34 17.63 2.58
N GLN A 8 10.00 18.81 2.06
CA GLN A 8 10.98 19.86 1.74
C GLN A 8 11.55 20.53 2.99
N SER A 9 10.82 20.53 4.09
CA SER A 9 11.28 20.98 5.41
C SER A 9 10.60 20.15 6.51
N GLY A 10 11.27 20.04 7.66
CA GLY A 10 10.80 19.21 8.78
C GLY A 10 10.99 17.71 8.57
N ALA A 11 10.15 16.92 9.23
CA ALA A 11 10.15 15.46 9.17
C ALA A 11 8.73 14.91 9.31
N ILE A 12 8.46 13.83 8.57
CA ILE A 12 7.28 12.98 8.77
C ILE A 12 7.80 11.70 9.42
N THR A 13 7.19 11.31 10.53
CA THR A 13 7.62 10.14 11.31
C THR A 13 6.50 9.13 11.45
N VAL A 14 6.82 7.84 11.30
CA VAL A 14 5.96 6.72 11.70
C VAL A 14 6.65 6.06 12.89
N ASP A 15 5.96 5.97 14.04
CA ASP A 15 6.51 5.47 15.31
C ASP A 15 7.85 6.14 15.70
N GLY A 16 7.96 7.44 15.45
CA GLY A 16 9.17 8.23 15.73
C GLY A 16 10.34 8.01 14.75
N ILE A 17 10.18 7.14 13.74
CA ILE A 17 11.18 6.92 12.69
C ILE A 17 10.81 7.79 11.47
N ASP A 18 11.74 8.64 11.04
CA ASP A 18 11.58 9.43 9.82
C ASP A 18 11.32 8.51 8.61
N ILE A 19 10.28 8.80 7.83
CA ILE A 19 9.90 8.02 6.65
C ILE A 19 11.02 7.93 5.60
N ARG A 20 11.99 8.86 5.62
CA ARG A 20 13.18 8.85 4.77
C ARG A 20 14.11 7.68 5.07
N ARG A 21 14.06 7.15 6.30
CA ARG A 21 14.89 6.04 6.80
C ARG A 21 14.22 4.67 6.65
N LEU A 22 12.93 4.63 6.32
CA LEU A 22 12.20 3.38 6.10
C LEU A 22 12.39 2.89 4.65
N THR A 23 12.40 1.57 4.48
CA THR A 23 12.43 0.97 3.14
C THR A 23 11.05 1.08 2.48
N MET A 24 11.01 1.17 1.14
CA MET A 24 9.74 1.18 0.40
C MET A 24 8.93 -0.09 0.64
N LYS A 25 9.61 -1.24 0.81
CA LYS A 25 8.95 -2.49 1.19
C LYS A 25 8.26 -2.39 2.54
N SER A 26 8.95 -1.91 3.58
CA SER A 26 8.35 -1.78 4.92
C SER A 26 7.15 -0.82 4.91
N LEU A 27 7.26 0.29 4.18
CA LEU A 27 6.14 1.22 4.01
C LEU A 27 4.97 0.60 3.25
N ALA A 28 5.23 -0.17 2.19
CA ALA A 28 4.19 -0.85 1.43
C ALA A 28 3.51 -2.00 2.18
N ASP A 29 4.25 -2.69 3.06
CA ASP A 29 3.71 -3.79 3.86
C ASP A 29 2.80 -3.28 4.99
N ASN A 30 2.98 -2.03 5.45
CA ASN A 30 2.27 -1.48 6.61
C ASN A 30 1.26 -0.37 6.27
N ILE A 31 1.29 0.17 5.06
CA ILE A 31 0.41 1.26 4.64
C ILE A 31 -0.19 0.93 3.28
N ALA A 32 -1.51 1.01 3.18
CA ALA A 32 -2.26 0.91 1.93
C ALA A 32 -2.77 2.30 1.52
N LEU A 33 -2.68 2.61 0.22
CA LEU A 33 -3.28 3.80 -0.37
C LEU A 33 -4.59 3.39 -1.05
N VAL A 34 -5.68 4.07 -0.71
CA VAL A 34 -6.97 3.95 -1.41
C VAL A 34 -7.13 5.21 -2.23
N ASP A 35 -7.13 5.05 -3.56
CA ASP A 35 -7.24 6.18 -4.48
C ASP A 35 -8.69 6.71 -4.51
N GLN A 36 -8.85 7.98 -4.89
CA GLN A 36 -10.15 8.61 -5.01
C GLN A 36 -10.96 8.02 -6.16
N GLU A 37 -10.29 7.67 -7.26
CA GLU A 37 -10.87 6.93 -8.38
C GLU A 37 -10.60 5.43 -8.22
N THR A 38 -11.63 4.61 -8.38
CA THR A 38 -11.46 3.15 -8.30
C THR A 38 -10.94 2.61 -9.62
N PHE A 39 -9.83 1.89 -9.57
CA PHE A 39 -9.30 1.14 -10.70
C PHE A 39 -9.55 -0.37 -10.50
N LEU A 40 -10.11 -1.02 -11.52
CA LEU A 40 -10.28 -2.47 -11.56
C LEU A 40 -9.62 -3.04 -12.82
N PHE A 41 -8.96 -4.17 -12.68
CA PHE A 41 -8.49 -4.97 -13.80
C PHE A 41 -9.66 -5.65 -14.49
N HIS A 42 -9.53 -5.87 -15.80
CA HIS A 42 -10.46 -6.71 -16.57
C HIS A 42 -10.24 -8.19 -16.22
N ASP A 43 -10.70 -8.55 -15.03
CA ASP A 43 -10.57 -9.86 -14.40
C ASP A 43 -11.75 -10.05 -13.42
N THR A 44 -11.83 -11.20 -12.76
CA THR A 44 -12.86 -11.50 -11.77
C THR A 44 -12.77 -10.55 -10.56
N ILE A 45 -13.90 -10.37 -9.87
CA ILE A 45 -13.94 -9.61 -8.59
C ILE A 45 -12.97 -10.22 -7.58
N LYS A 46 -12.97 -11.56 -7.47
CA LYS A 46 -12.06 -12.31 -6.59
C LYS A 46 -10.59 -11.99 -6.89
N ASN A 47 -10.19 -11.91 -8.15
CA ASN A 47 -8.81 -11.58 -8.52
C ASN A 47 -8.47 -10.11 -8.27
N ASN A 48 -9.41 -9.19 -8.49
CA ASN A 48 -9.25 -7.79 -8.13
C ASN A 48 -9.04 -7.59 -6.62
N ILE A 49 -9.73 -8.35 -5.76
CA ILE A 49 -9.52 -8.31 -4.31
C ILE A 49 -8.18 -8.96 -3.93
N ARG A 50 -7.88 -10.16 -4.46
CA ARG A 50 -6.61 -10.88 -4.19
C ARG A 50 -5.38 -10.10 -4.66
N TYR A 51 -5.53 -9.17 -5.61
CA TYR A 51 -4.44 -8.27 -6.00
C TYR A 51 -3.82 -7.51 -4.81
N GLY A 52 -4.62 -7.14 -3.80
CA GLY A 52 -4.13 -6.48 -2.59
C GLY A 52 -3.26 -7.37 -1.70
N ARG A 53 -3.45 -8.69 -1.75
CA ARG A 53 -2.63 -9.68 -1.04
C ARG A 53 -2.58 -10.99 -1.82
N PRO A 54 -1.59 -11.18 -2.73
CA PRO A 54 -1.56 -12.31 -3.65
C PRO A 54 -1.60 -13.70 -3.01
N GLN A 55 -1.15 -13.80 -1.76
CA GLN A 55 -1.11 -15.05 -0.99
C GLN A 55 -2.38 -15.31 -0.16
N ALA A 56 -3.42 -14.47 -0.28
CA ALA A 56 -4.67 -14.66 0.43
C ALA A 56 -5.40 -15.92 -0.05
N THR A 57 -5.89 -16.72 0.88
CA THR A 57 -6.68 -17.93 0.57
C THR A 57 -8.03 -17.56 -0.03
N ASP A 58 -8.78 -18.54 -0.52
CA ASP A 58 -10.11 -18.30 -1.06
C ASP A 58 -11.11 -17.84 0.01
N GLU A 59 -10.96 -18.33 1.24
CA GLU A 59 -11.76 -17.96 2.40
C GLU A 59 -11.45 -16.55 2.93
N GLU A 60 -10.30 -15.98 2.56
CA GLU A 60 -9.92 -14.61 2.92
C GLU A 60 -10.33 -13.59 1.85
N VAL A 61 -10.80 -14.07 0.69
CA VAL A 61 -11.18 -13.28 -0.49
C VAL A 61 -12.63 -13.59 -0.87
N VAL A 62 -13.55 -13.25 0.05
CA VAL A 62 -15.01 -13.47 -0.04
C VAL A 62 -15.77 -12.17 0.10
#